data_AF-A0A2V6UWZ9-F1
#
_entry.id   AF-A0A2V6UWZ9-F1
#
_cell.length_a   1.000
_cell.length_b   1.000
_cell.length_c   1.000
_cell.angle_alpha   90.00
_cell.angle_beta   90.00
_cell.angle_gamma   90.00
#
_symmetry.space_group_name_H-M   'P 1'
#
loop_
_entity.id
_entity.type
_entity.pdbx_description
1 polymer ?
#
loop_
_entity_poly.entity_id
_entity_poly.type
_entity_poly.pdbx_seq_one_letter_code
_entity_poly.pdbx_strand_id
1 'polypeptide(L)'
;MRRRRTSFKLTALAMAVVVTWVTVPVSVAQAGLIETERVIAESAAAASRDRVTSFQLREDVQAQMIRLGVRPEEAVARVAALSDAEVQRLAGSLDAQPAGQIGPPEILLIAAALTFLTLLILDLTGVTNIFPFIKKSKTQ
;
A
#
# COMPACT_ATOMS: atom_id res chain seq x y z
N MET A 1 41.08 -6.54 -62.43
CA MET A 1 39.82 -5.80 -62.25
C MET A 1 39.17 -5.85 -60.84
N ARG A 2 39.71 -6.52 -59.79
CA ARG A 2 38.97 -6.66 -58.50
C ARG A 2 38.80 -5.38 -57.65
N ARG A 3 39.74 -4.42 -57.67
CA ARG A 3 39.80 -3.29 -56.70
C ARG A 3 38.58 -2.35 -56.68
N ARG A 4 37.83 -2.17 -57.79
CA ARG A 4 36.64 -1.28 -57.81
C ARG A 4 35.43 -1.87 -57.05
N ARG A 5 35.30 -3.20 -56.92
CA ARG A 5 34.11 -3.84 -56.31
C ARG A 5 34.09 -3.81 -54.77
N THR A 6 35.21 -3.52 -54.11
CA THR A 6 35.28 -3.41 -52.64
C THR A 6 34.96 -2.00 -52.16
N SER A 7 35.51 -0.96 -52.80
CA SER A 7 35.24 0.45 -52.45
C SER A 7 33.76 0.78 -52.50
N PHE A 8 33.05 0.35 -53.54
CA PHE A 8 31.60 0.58 -53.69
C PHE A 8 30.75 -0.07 -52.58
N LYS A 9 31.18 -1.23 -52.05
CA LYS A 9 30.51 -1.88 -50.92
C LYS A 9 30.73 -1.13 -49.60
N LEU A 10 31.94 -0.60 -49.38
CA LEU A 10 32.25 0.23 -48.23
C LEU A 10 31.46 1.54 -48.22
N THR A 11 31.35 2.23 -49.36
CA THR A 11 30.52 3.45 -49.46
C THR A 11 29.03 3.15 -49.26
N ALA A 12 28.51 2.05 -49.82
CA ALA A 12 27.12 1.65 -49.60
C ALA A 12 26.83 1.30 -48.13
N LEU A 13 27.75 0.60 -47.46
CA LEU A 13 27.62 0.27 -46.03
C LEU A 13 27.63 1.52 -45.15
N ALA A 14 28.56 2.45 -45.40
CA ALA A 14 28.62 3.72 -44.68
C ALA A 14 27.33 4.55 -44.86
N MET A 15 26.80 4.62 -46.09
CA MET A 15 25.56 5.34 -46.36
C MET A 15 24.34 4.69 -45.68
N ALA A 16 24.28 3.35 -45.63
CA ALA A 16 23.23 2.64 -44.91
C ALA A 16 23.27 2.89 -43.38
N VAL A 17 24.46 2.93 -42.78
CA VAL A 17 24.64 3.24 -41.35
C VAL A 17 24.23 4.68 -41.02
N VAL A 18 24.53 5.66 -41.89
CA VAL A 18 24.08 7.04 -41.71
C VAL A 18 22.56 7.14 -41.80
N VAL A 19 21.93 6.47 -42.78
CA VAL A 19 20.46 6.46 -42.92
C VAL A 19 19.78 5.86 -41.69
N THR A 20 20.25 4.74 -41.14
CA THR A 20 19.65 4.16 -39.93
C THR A 20 19.86 5.01 -38.69
N TRP A 21 21.02 5.67 -38.52
CA TRP A 21 21.22 6.64 -37.43
C TRP A 21 20.26 7.83 -37.49
N VAL A 22 19.95 8.32 -38.70
CA VAL A 22 19.02 9.45 -38.90
C VAL A 22 17.55 9.05 -38.70
N THR A 23 17.17 7.78 -38.92
CA THR A 23 15.78 7.32 -38.77
C THR A 23 15.43 6.70 -37.41
N VAL A 24 16.41 6.43 -36.53
CA VAL A 24 16.13 5.94 -35.16
C VAL A 24 15.41 6.97 -34.25
N PRO A 25 15.71 8.28 -34.26
CA PRO A 25 15.05 9.25 -33.38
C PRO A 25 13.70 9.75 -33.95
N VAL A 26 12.81 8.84 -34.37
CA VAL A 26 11.39 9.18 -34.54
C VAL A 26 10.79 9.29 -33.14
N SER A 27 10.61 10.52 -32.67
CA SER A 27 9.99 10.81 -31.38
C SER A 27 8.56 10.26 -31.34
N VAL A 28 8.28 9.44 -30.33
CA VAL A 28 6.91 8.98 -30.06
C VAL A 28 6.05 10.17 -29.64
N ALA A 29 5.22 10.66 -30.57
CA ALA A 29 4.32 11.77 -30.31
C ALA A 29 3.26 11.35 -29.27
N GLN A 30 3.39 11.85 -28.04
CA GLN A 30 2.49 11.58 -26.91
C GLN A 30 1.14 12.31 -27.04
N ALA A 31 0.51 12.23 -28.22
CA ALA A 31 -0.82 12.74 -28.51
C ALA A 31 -1.90 11.84 -27.87
N GLY A 32 -2.20 12.07 -26.59
CA GLY A 32 -3.30 11.41 -25.89
C GLY A 32 -3.20 11.37 -24.36
N LEU A 33 -1.99 11.51 -23.78
CA LEU A 33 -1.80 11.27 -22.35
C LEU A 33 -2.51 12.27 -21.41
N ILE A 34 -2.86 13.47 -21.86
CA ILE A 34 -3.49 14.49 -20.99
C ILE A 34 -4.90 14.10 -20.54
N GLU A 35 -5.66 13.36 -21.34
CA GLU A 35 -6.97 12.84 -20.92
C GLU A 35 -6.81 11.66 -19.95
N THR A 36 -5.92 10.72 -20.26
CA THR A 36 -5.63 9.57 -19.38
C THR A 36 -5.11 10.00 -18.01
N GLU A 37 -4.17 10.95 -17.95
CA GLU A 37 -3.61 11.46 -16.69
C GLU A 37 -4.68 12.15 -15.83
N ARG A 38 -5.65 12.85 -16.45
CA ARG A 38 -6.78 13.48 -15.75
C ARG A 38 -7.76 12.45 -15.21
N VAL A 39 -8.14 11.45 -16.01
CA VAL A 39 -9.03 10.36 -15.58
C VAL A 39 -8.39 9.52 -14.47
N ILE A 40 -7.06 9.31 -14.52
CA ILE A 40 -6.31 8.66 -13.44
C ILE A 40 -6.28 9.54 -12.18
N ALA A 41 -6.03 10.85 -12.30
CA ALA A 41 -6.03 11.76 -11.16
C ALA A 41 -7.40 11.88 -10.48
N GLU A 42 -8.48 11.95 -11.26
CA GLU A 42 -9.87 12.02 -10.80
C GLU A 42 -10.31 10.72 -10.11
N SER A 43 -10.00 9.55 -10.71
CA SER A 43 -10.28 8.26 -10.08
C SER A 43 -9.44 8.00 -8.83
N ALA A 44 -8.19 8.47 -8.78
CA ALA A 44 -7.37 8.44 -7.56
C ALA A 44 -7.90 9.37 -6.46
N ALA A 45 -8.45 10.53 -6.82
CA ALA A 45 -9.14 11.42 -5.89
C ALA A 45 -10.43 10.79 -5.33
N ALA A 46 -11.26 10.19 -6.19
CA ALA A 46 -12.46 9.47 -5.78
C ALA A 46 -12.13 8.31 -4.81
N ALA A 47 -11.16 7.45 -5.17
CA ALA A 47 -10.69 6.38 -4.28
C ALA A 47 -10.13 6.91 -2.95
N SER A 48 -9.52 8.09 -2.94
CA SER A 48 -9.06 8.75 -1.71
C SER A 48 -10.25 9.24 -0.85
N ARG A 49 -11.28 9.82 -1.47
CA ARG A 49 -12.54 10.22 -0.78
C ARG A 49 -13.24 9.01 -0.17
N ASP A 50 -13.33 7.89 -0.89
CA ASP A 50 -13.92 6.64 -0.39
C ASP A 50 -13.11 6.05 0.78
N ARG A 51 -11.78 6.10 0.72
CA ARG A 51 -10.88 5.61 1.79
C ARG A 51 -10.99 6.44 3.07
N VAL A 52 -11.04 7.78 2.96
CA VAL A 52 -11.25 8.68 4.11
C VAL A 52 -12.68 8.54 4.67
N THR A 53 -13.68 8.34 3.82
CA THR A 53 -15.08 8.16 4.25
C THR A 53 -15.28 6.84 4.97
N SER A 54 -14.82 5.73 4.40
CA SER A 54 -14.90 4.40 5.02
C SER A 54 -14.12 4.29 6.34
N PHE A 55 -12.99 5.01 6.49
CA PHE A 55 -12.30 5.12 7.77
C PHE A 55 -13.14 5.85 8.84
N GLN A 56 -13.75 6.99 8.51
CA GLN A 56 -14.58 7.76 9.44
C GLN A 56 -15.87 7.03 9.84
N LEU A 57 -16.43 6.18 8.96
CA LEU A 57 -17.65 5.42 9.24
C LEU A 57 -17.46 4.28 10.25
N ARG A 58 -16.21 3.88 10.57
CA ARG A 58 -15.92 2.86 11.58
C ARG A 58 -16.45 3.26 12.96
N GLU A 59 -17.14 2.36 13.65
CA GLU A 59 -17.75 2.65 14.97
C GLU A 59 -16.74 3.13 16.03
N ASP A 60 -15.53 2.55 16.05
CA ASP A 60 -14.48 2.94 17.00
C ASP A 60 -13.91 4.34 16.71
N VAL A 61 -13.85 4.72 15.42
CA VAL A 61 -13.44 6.05 14.97
C VAL A 61 -14.54 7.08 15.26
N GLN A 62 -15.81 6.79 14.95
CA GLN A 62 -16.94 7.66 15.32
C GLN A 62 -17.01 7.88 16.83
N ALA A 63 -16.87 6.82 17.63
CA ALA A 63 -16.85 6.93 19.08
C ALA A 63 -15.64 7.73 19.60
N GLN A 64 -14.48 7.64 18.94
CA GLN A 64 -13.31 8.48 19.26
C GLN A 64 -13.53 9.94 18.88
N MET A 65 -14.18 10.23 17.76
CA MET A 65 -14.54 11.59 17.33
C MET A 65 -15.51 12.23 18.32
N ILE A 66 -16.55 11.50 18.75
CA ILE A 66 -17.50 11.95 19.78
C ILE A 66 -16.77 12.18 21.12
N ARG A 67 -15.83 11.30 21.52
CA ARG A 67 -14.94 11.51 22.68
C ARG A 67 -14.02 12.73 22.57
N LEU A 68 -13.85 13.29 21.37
CA LEU A 68 -13.09 14.52 21.10
C LEU A 68 -14.00 15.73 20.82
N GLY A 69 -15.33 15.59 21.00
CA GLY A 69 -16.31 16.66 20.75
C GLY A 69 -16.64 16.89 19.27
N VAL A 70 -16.18 16.03 18.36
CA VAL A 70 -16.46 16.11 16.92
C VAL A 70 -17.62 15.19 16.56
N ARG A 71 -18.66 15.76 15.93
CA ARG A 71 -19.82 15.00 15.46
C ARG A 71 -19.51 14.31 14.12
N PRO A 72 -19.84 13.02 13.92
CA PRO A 72 -19.50 12.30 12.68
C PRO A 72 -20.04 12.95 11.41
N GLU A 73 -21.28 13.44 11.42
CA GLU A 73 -21.91 14.09 10.28
C GLU A 73 -21.22 15.40 9.86
N GLU A 74 -20.64 16.11 10.84
CA GLU A 74 -19.90 17.35 10.59
C GLU A 74 -18.52 17.08 9.96
N ALA A 75 -17.87 15.97 10.35
CA ALA A 75 -16.60 15.56 9.76
C ALA A 75 -16.75 15.06 8.31
N VAL A 76 -17.81 14.29 8.03
CA VAL A 76 -18.16 13.90 6.64
C VAL A 76 -18.41 15.14 5.77
N ALA A 77 -19.16 16.13 6.28
CA ALA A 77 -19.38 17.39 5.56
C ALA A 77 -18.07 18.17 5.30
N ARG A 78 -17.13 18.19 6.26
CA ARG A 78 -15.80 18.79 6.07
C ARG A 78 -14.99 18.07 5.00
N VAL A 79 -14.97 16.73 4.97
CA VAL A 79 -14.25 15.94 3.96
C VAL A 79 -14.87 16.08 2.57
N ALA A 80 -16.19 16.22 2.47
CA ALA A 80 -16.85 16.56 1.21
C ALA A 80 -16.39 17.93 0.65
N ALA A 81 -16.17 18.91 1.53
CA ALA A 81 -15.74 20.26 1.17
C ALA A 81 -14.24 20.41 0.85
N LEU A 82 -13.40 19.40 1.10
CA LEU A 82 -11.97 19.42 0.74
C LEU A 82 -11.76 19.33 -0.78
N SER A 83 -10.68 19.95 -1.27
CA SER A 83 -10.20 19.73 -2.64
C SER A 83 -9.52 18.37 -2.78
N ASP A 84 -9.45 17.85 -4.02
CA ASP A 84 -8.94 16.50 -4.29
C ASP A 84 -7.49 16.29 -3.84
N ALA A 85 -6.64 17.31 -3.98
CA ALA A 85 -5.26 17.29 -3.51
C ALA A 85 -5.15 17.28 -1.97
N GLU A 86 -6.12 17.82 -1.25
CA GLU A 86 -6.18 17.76 0.22
C GLU A 86 -6.67 16.40 0.70
N VAL A 87 -7.68 15.82 0.02
CA VAL A 87 -8.16 14.47 0.35
C VAL A 87 -7.08 13.41 0.07
N GLN A 88 -6.33 13.51 -1.03
CA GLN A 88 -5.19 12.62 -1.31
C GLN A 88 -4.13 12.69 -0.20
N ARG A 89 -3.79 13.89 0.29
CA ARG A 89 -2.86 14.08 1.42
C ARG A 89 -3.40 13.50 2.74
N LEU A 90 -4.70 13.66 2.98
CA LEU A 90 -5.37 13.11 4.16
C LEU A 90 -5.41 11.58 4.13
N ALA A 91 -5.72 10.97 2.98
CA ALA A 91 -5.71 9.52 2.78
C ALA A 91 -4.31 8.94 3.03
N GLY A 92 -3.26 9.52 2.44
CA GLY A 92 -1.88 9.09 2.69
C GLY A 92 -1.42 9.27 4.14
N SER A 93 -2.02 10.22 4.88
CA SER A 93 -1.75 10.40 6.31
C SER A 93 -2.44 9.34 7.19
N LEU A 94 -3.62 8.85 6.79
CA LEU A 94 -4.28 7.70 7.42
C LEU A 94 -3.50 6.40 7.17
N ASP A 95 -2.98 6.20 5.95
CA ASP A 95 -2.17 5.02 5.61
C ASP A 95 -0.84 4.96 6.37
N ALA A 96 -0.28 6.12 6.74
CA ALA A 96 0.91 6.21 7.59
C ALA A 96 0.63 5.93 9.08
N GLN A 97 -0.63 5.91 9.51
CA GLN A 97 -1.05 5.71 10.91
C GLN A 97 -2.25 4.74 11.00
N PRO A 98 -2.04 3.42 10.79
CA PRO A 98 -3.10 2.40 10.84
C PRO A 98 -3.61 2.15 12.27
N ALA A 99 -4.30 3.14 12.84
CA ALA A 99 -4.86 3.10 14.18
C ALA A 99 -5.91 1.99 14.33
N GLY A 100 -5.52 0.92 15.05
CA GLY A 100 -6.38 -0.19 15.42
C GLY A 100 -6.33 -1.42 14.52
N GLN A 101 -5.50 -1.45 13.47
CA GLN A 101 -5.28 -2.71 12.76
C GLN A 101 -4.29 -3.60 13.55
N ILE A 102 -4.73 -4.78 13.97
CA ILE A 102 -3.85 -5.79 14.56
C ILE A 102 -2.98 -6.35 13.43
N GLY A 103 -1.72 -5.94 13.38
CA GLY A 103 -0.78 -6.34 12.33
C GLY A 103 -0.20 -7.74 12.55
N PRO A 104 0.61 -8.25 11.60
CA PRO A 104 1.27 -9.55 11.73
C PRO A 104 2.06 -9.76 13.04
N PRO A 105 2.86 -8.79 13.57
CA PRO A 105 3.57 -9.01 14.83
C PRO A 105 2.63 -8.97 16.05
N GLU A 106 1.59 -8.15 16.05
CA GLU A 106 0.59 -8.10 17.13
C GLU A 106 -0.23 -9.39 17.18
N ILE A 107 -0.67 -9.92 16.03
CA ILE A 107 -1.34 -11.23 15.92
C ILE A 107 -0.46 -12.33 16.52
N LEU A 108 0.84 -12.36 16.16
CA LEU A 108 1.77 -13.37 16.64
C LEU A 108 1.99 -13.27 18.16
N LEU A 109 2.09 -12.06 18.72
CA LEU A 109 2.24 -11.83 20.15
C LEU A 109 0.99 -12.25 20.92
N ILE A 110 -0.21 -11.92 20.43
CA ILE A 110 -1.49 -12.35 21.02
C ILE A 110 -1.62 -13.87 20.99
N ALA A 111 -1.33 -14.51 19.84
CA ALA A 111 -1.38 -15.96 19.70
C ALA A 111 -0.38 -16.67 20.64
N ALA A 112 0.84 -16.15 20.77
CA ALA A 112 1.84 -16.67 21.69
C ALA A 112 1.39 -16.53 23.16
N ALA A 113 0.83 -15.38 23.56
CA ALA A 113 0.33 -15.14 24.90
C ALA A 113 -0.85 -16.05 25.27
N LEU A 114 -1.82 -16.23 24.36
CA LEU A 114 -2.95 -17.14 24.56
C LEU A 114 -2.51 -18.61 24.60
N THR A 115 -1.55 -19.01 23.76
CA THR A 115 -0.98 -20.37 23.79
C THR A 115 -0.25 -20.62 25.10
N PHE A 116 0.60 -19.67 25.55
CA PHE A 116 1.30 -19.75 26.82
C PHE A 116 0.32 -19.87 28.00
N LEU A 117 -0.71 -19.02 28.06
CA LEU A 117 -1.74 -19.06 29.11
C LEU A 117 -2.51 -20.40 29.12
N THR A 118 -2.84 -20.94 27.94
CA THR A 118 -3.52 -22.24 27.82
C THR A 118 -2.63 -23.38 28.34
N LEU A 119 -1.36 -23.41 27.95
CA LEU A 119 -0.40 -24.41 28.43
C LEU A 119 -0.11 -24.27 29.93
N LEU A 120 -0.08 -23.04 30.45
CA LEU A 120 0.11 -22.74 31.88
C LEU A 120 -1.01 -23.35 32.75
N ILE A 121 -2.26 -23.25 32.27
CA ILE A 121 -3.44 -23.84 32.93
C ILE A 121 -3.41 -25.37 32.83
N LEU A 122 -3.03 -25.93 31.68
CA LEU A 122 -2.87 -27.38 31.48
C LEU A 122 -1.75 -27.98 32.36
N ASP A 123 -0.68 -27.24 32.63
CA ASP A 123 0.40 -27.69 33.50
C ASP A 123 -0.01 -27.65 34.98
N LEU A 124 -0.66 -26.57 35.39
CA LEU A 124 -1.19 -26.37 36.75
C LEU A 124 -2.25 -27.41 37.11
N THR A 125 -3.12 -27.78 36.16
CA THR A 125 -4.12 -28.86 36.30
C THR A 125 -3.52 -30.27 36.16
N GLY A 126 -2.23 -30.39 35.84
CA GLY A 126 -1.51 -31.67 35.75
C GLY A 126 -1.69 -32.44 34.45
N VAL A 127 -2.41 -31.90 33.46
CA VAL A 127 -2.64 -32.52 32.14
C VAL A 127 -1.35 -32.52 31.31
N THR A 128 -0.49 -31.51 31.46
CA THR A 128 0.83 -31.43 30.81
C THR A 128 1.95 -31.24 31.84
N ASN A 129 3.20 -31.24 31.38
CA ASN A 129 4.39 -30.88 32.17
C ASN A 129 5.44 -30.28 31.21
N ILE A 130 5.30 -29.00 30.92
CA ILE A 130 6.06 -28.21 29.96
C ILE A 130 6.84 -27.08 30.67
N PHE A 131 6.34 -26.61 31.82
CA PHE A 131 6.89 -25.51 32.59
C PHE A 131 7.45 -26.01 33.95
N PRO A 132 8.72 -26.45 34.01
CA PRO A 132 9.29 -27.11 35.20
C PRO A 132 9.40 -26.21 36.46
N PHE A 133 9.09 -24.93 36.35
CA PHE A 133 8.98 -23.98 37.46
C PHE A 133 7.60 -24.00 38.15
N ILE A 134 6.60 -24.67 37.58
CA ILE A 134 5.26 -24.82 38.17
C ILE A 134 5.26 -25.93 39.21
N LYS A 135 5.08 -25.56 40.49
CA LYS A 135 4.86 -26.53 41.58
C LYS A 135 3.43 -27.06 41.50
N LYS A 136 3.26 -28.26 40.92
CA LYS A 136 1.95 -28.94 40.83
C LYS A 136 1.30 -29.08 42.21
N SER A 137 0.01 -28.81 42.30
CA SER A 137 -0.77 -29.03 43.52
C SER A 137 -0.86 -30.53 43.82
N LYS A 138 -0.48 -30.94 45.03
CA LYS A 138 -0.78 -32.28 45.53
C LYS A 138 -2.24 -32.32 45.97
N THR A 139 -3.11 -32.82 45.11
CA THR A 139 -4.41 -33.36 45.54
C THR A 139 -4.14 -34.50 46.54
N GLN A 140 -4.77 -34.44 47.71
CA GLN A 140 -4.96 -35.60 48.59
C GLN A 140 -6.32 -36.23 48.30
#